data_AF-A0A933DB62-F1
#
_entry.id   AF-A0A933DB62-F1
#
_cell.length_a   1.000
_cell.length_b   1.000
_cell.length_c   1.000
_cell.angle_alpha   90.00
_cell.angle_beta   90.00
_cell.angle_gamma   90.00
#
_symmetry.space_group_name_H-M   'P 1'
#
loop_
_entity.id
_entity.type
_entity.pdbx_description
1 polymer ?
#
loop_
_entity_poly.entity_id
_entity_poly.type
_entity_poly.pdbx_seq_one_letter_code
_entity_poly.pdbx_strand_id
1 'polypeptide(L)'
;MATKRAFVKQLQGITLAAKSDSNHWVIMDGPAAFGGSEAGSRPKELLLMALGGCTASDVIPILKKKRVPLEGFEVNLTGNVREEHPQVFTDIHVEYVFYGKNINPAEVERAIELSTTKYCAISAMIRATVTITHSYRIEHPEKIQVNQGAVLIG
;
A
#
# COMPACT_ATOMS: atom_id res chain seq x y z
N MET A 1 -7.14 0.10 26.19
CA MET A 1 -6.50 0.56 24.95
C MET A 1 -5.17 -0.16 24.80
N ALA A 2 -4.81 -0.60 23.60
CA ALA A 2 -3.49 -1.19 23.35
C ALA A 2 -2.53 -0.09 22.88
N THR A 3 -1.32 -0.05 23.44
CA THR A 3 -0.25 0.86 22.99
C THR A 3 0.61 0.16 21.94
N LYS A 4 0.88 0.84 20.82
CA LYS A 4 1.84 0.40 19.82
C LYS A 4 3.12 1.22 19.93
N ARG A 5 4.29 0.58 19.80
CA ARG A 5 5.58 1.27 19.88
C ARG A 5 6.39 1.02 18.61
N ALA A 6 7.16 2.03 18.23
CA ALA A 6 8.16 1.93 17.18
C ALA A 6 9.39 2.70 17.63
N PHE A 7 10.56 2.24 17.20
CA PHE A 7 11.79 3.00 17.30
C PHE A 7 12.41 3.17 15.92
N VAL A 8 13.12 4.28 15.75
CA VAL A 8 13.86 4.61 14.54
C VAL A 8 15.29 4.94 14.96
N LYS A 9 16.26 4.37 14.27
CA LYS A 9 17.68 4.58 14.51
C LYS A 9 18.34 5.06 13.23
N GLN A 10 19.10 6.15 13.34
CA GLN A 10 19.99 6.60 12.27
C GLN A 10 21.15 5.61 12.12
N LEU A 11 21.43 5.21 10.87
CA LEU A 11 22.58 4.42 10.52
C LEU A 11 23.71 5.31 10.02
N GLN A 12 23.42 6.14 9.01
CA GLN A 12 24.34 7.09 8.40
C GLN A 12 23.54 8.13 7.61
N GLY A 13 23.93 9.40 7.62
CA GLY A 13 23.20 10.44 6.88
C GLY A 13 21.70 10.44 7.25
N ILE A 14 20.82 10.40 6.25
CA ILE A 14 19.37 10.17 6.47
C ILE A 14 18.92 8.73 6.19
N THR A 15 19.85 7.78 6.17
CA THR A 15 19.53 6.35 6.15
C THR A 15 19.15 5.90 7.56
N LEU A 16 17.95 5.35 7.68
CA LEU A 16 17.28 5.02 8.95
C LEU A 16 16.86 3.55 8.96
N ALA A 17 17.02 2.89 10.11
CA ALA A 17 16.39 1.60 10.38
C ALA A 17 15.28 1.78 11.40
N ALA A 18 14.11 1.21 11.14
CA ALA A 18 12.97 1.24 12.05
C ALA A 18 12.48 -0.16 12.38
N LYS A 19 11.88 -0.29 13.56
CA LYS A 19 11.29 -1.55 14.02
C LYS A 19 10.18 -1.26 15.03
N SER A 20 9.15 -2.09 14.99
CA SER A 20 7.95 -1.96 15.84
C SER A 20 7.68 -3.29 16.57
N ASP A 21 6.50 -3.42 17.16
CA ASP A 21 6.11 -4.55 18.02
C ASP A 21 6.16 -5.90 17.30
N SER A 22 6.09 -5.92 15.95
CA SER A 22 6.26 -7.13 15.14
C SER A 22 7.70 -7.64 15.11
N ASN A 23 8.65 -6.89 15.66
CA ASN A 23 10.06 -7.24 15.78
C ASN A 23 10.80 -7.39 14.43
N HIS A 24 10.26 -6.86 13.33
CA HIS A 24 10.89 -6.80 12.00
C HIS A 24 11.47 -5.44 11.69
N TRP A 25 12.60 -5.43 10.98
CA TRP A 25 13.28 -4.21 10.56
C TRP A 25 12.75 -3.72 9.21
N VAL A 26 12.65 -2.40 9.07
CA VAL A 26 12.37 -1.70 7.82
C VAL A 26 13.45 -0.63 7.64
N ILE A 27 14.01 -0.54 6.44
CA ILE A 27 14.98 0.51 6.09
C ILE A 27 14.25 1.64 5.38
N MET A 28 14.58 2.86 5.77
CA MET A 28 14.15 4.09 5.13
C MET A 28 15.37 4.89 4.71
N ASP A 29 15.26 5.60 3.59
CA ASP A 29 16.33 6.47 3.13
C ASP A 29 15.78 7.67 2.36
N GLY A 30 16.70 8.49 1.85
CA GLY A 30 16.43 9.57 0.92
C GLY A 30 17.43 9.60 -0.23
N PRO A 31 17.24 10.54 -1.16
CA PRO A 31 18.20 10.74 -2.24
C PRO A 31 19.50 11.35 -1.74
N ALA A 32 20.58 11.11 -2.49
CA ALA A 32 21.91 11.61 -2.16
C ALA A 32 21.95 13.14 -1.98
N ALA A 33 21.17 13.87 -2.79
CA ALA A 33 21.04 15.33 -2.70
C ALA A 33 20.51 15.83 -1.34
N PHE A 34 19.82 14.96 -0.59
CA PHE A 34 19.30 15.26 0.75
C PHE A 34 20.07 14.51 1.86
N GLY A 35 21.26 14.00 1.55
CA GLY A 35 22.14 13.31 2.51
C GLY A 35 21.81 11.83 2.72
N GLY A 36 21.02 11.24 1.82
CA GLY A 36 20.69 9.81 1.85
C GLY A 36 21.66 8.98 0.99
N SER A 37 21.42 7.68 0.95
CA SER A 37 22.29 6.71 0.27
C SER A 37 21.59 5.96 -0.87
N GLU A 38 20.35 6.35 -1.22
CA GLU A 38 19.51 5.61 -2.18
C GLU A 38 19.29 4.13 -1.79
N ALA A 39 19.48 3.78 -0.51
CA ALA A 39 19.57 2.41 -0.03
C ALA A 39 18.27 1.85 0.57
N GLY A 40 17.18 2.62 0.50
CA GLY A 40 15.88 2.23 1.04
C GLY A 40 14.74 3.11 0.55
N SER A 41 13.52 2.64 0.77
CA SER A 41 12.30 3.38 0.42
C SER A 41 12.20 4.68 1.20
N ARG A 42 11.54 5.67 0.63
CA ARG A 42 11.28 6.93 1.31
C ARG A 42 10.21 6.74 2.39
N PRO A 43 10.27 7.47 3.52
CA PRO A 43 9.22 7.40 4.54
C PRO A 43 7.80 7.63 4.00
N LYS A 44 7.63 8.55 3.03
CA LYS A 44 6.33 8.80 2.37
C LYS A 44 5.87 7.63 1.49
N GLU A 45 6.79 6.95 0.81
CA GLU A 45 6.47 5.76 0.02
C GLU A 45 6.01 4.61 0.92
N LEU A 46 6.64 4.44 2.09
CA LEU A 46 6.21 3.44 3.05
C LEU A 46 4.81 3.71 3.60
N LEU A 47 4.41 4.97 3.77
CA LEU A 47 3.03 5.30 4.13
C LEU A 47 2.04 4.84 3.03
N LEU A 48 2.39 5.07 1.76
CA LEU A 48 1.58 4.64 0.62
C LEU A 48 1.51 3.10 0.56
N MET A 49 2.65 2.41 0.66
CA MET A 49 2.72 0.95 0.72
C MET A 49 1.94 0.38 1.91
N ALA A 50 2.00 1.04 3.08
CA ALA A 50 1.27 0.62 4.26
C ALA A 50 -0.24 0.68 4.03
N LEU A 51 -0.76 1.72 3.37
CA LEU A 51 -2.17 1.79 2.97
C LEU A 51 -2.56 0.59 2.08
N GLY A 52 -1.75 0.29 1.06
CA GLY A 52 -1.96 -0.86 0.17
C GLY A 52 -1.97 -2.18 0.92
N GLY A 53 -0.98 -2.39 1.79
CA GLY A 53 -0.89 -3.58 2.65
C GLY A 53 -2.08 -3.70 3.61
N CYS A 54 -2.54 -2.58 4.17
CA CYS A 54 -3.68 -2.55 5.09
C CYS A 54 -4.96 -3.00 4.39
N THR A 55 -5.29 -2.42 3.22
CA THR A 55 -6.49 -2.83 2.48
C THR A 55 -6.37 -4.25 1.92
N ALA A 56 -5.19 -4.65 1.44
CA ALA A 56 -4.94 -6.00 0.94
C ALA A 56 -5.15 -7.05 2.03
N SER A 57 -4.68 -6.77 3.24
CA SER A 57 -4.83 -7.64 4.41
C SER A 57 -6.29 -7.84 4.83
N ASP A 58 -7.20 -6.94 4.45
CA ASP A 58 -8.63 -7.09 4.65
C ASP A 58 -9.31 -7.85 3.50
N VAL A 59 -9.02 -7.48 2.24
CA VAL A 59 -9.67 -8.03 1.04
C VAL A 59 -9.36 -9.53 0.86
N ILE A 60 -8.08 -9.93 0.96
CA ILE A 60 -7.65 -11.31 0.77
C ILE A 60 -8.43 -12.30 1.65
N PRO A 61 -8.49 -12.14 2.99
CA PRO A 61 -9.21 -13.09 3.83
C PRO A 61 -10.74 -13.06 3.62
N ILE A 62 -11.33 -11.91 3.24
CA ILE A 62 -12.77 -11.83 2.94
C ILE A 62 -13.10 -12.70 1.72
N LEU A 63 -12.34 -12.55 0.63
CA LEU A 63 -12.53 -13.34 -0.59
C LEU A 63 -12.25 -14.83 -0.35
N LYS A 64 -11.21 -15.14 0.43
CA LYS A 64 -10.92 -16.52 0.86
C LYS A 64 -12.09 -17.14 1.65
N LYS A 65 -12.69 -16.39 2.58
CA LYS A 65 -13.85 -16.85 3.37
C LYS A 65 -15.08 -17.09 2.49
N LYS A 66 -15.25 -16.28 1.45
CA LYS A 66 -16.31 -16.43 0.42
C LYS A 66 -16.04 -17.57 -0.57
N ARG A 67 -14.86 -18.20 -0.51
CA ARG A 67 -14.41 -19.26 -1.44
C ARG A 67 -14.30 -18.78 -2.89
N VAL A 68 -13.97 -17.50 -3.09
CA VAL A 68 -13.66 -16.97 -4.41
C VAL A 68 -12.41 -17.67 -4.95
N PRO A 69 -12.39 -18.15 -6.21
CA PRO A 69 -11.25 -18.81 -6.84
C PRO A 69 -10.15 -17.80 -7.23
N LEU A 70 -9.58 -17.14 -6.22
CA LEU A 70 -8.53 -16.15 -6.40
C LEU A 70 -7.17 -16.84 -6.57
N GLU A 71 -6.53 -16.64 -7.71
CA GLU A 71 -5.22 -17.19 -8.07
C GLU A 71 -4.07 -16.20 -7.81
N GLY A 72 -4.35 -14.89 -7.85
CA GLY A 72 -3.39 -13.84 -7.56
C GLY A 72 -4.11 -12.53 -7.21
N PHE A 73 -3.39 -11.62 -6.56
CA PHE A 73 -3.94 -10.34 -6.15
C PHE A 73 -2.85 -9.28 -5.98
N GLU A 74 -3.08 -8.10 -6.54
CA GLU A 74 -2.18 -6.95 -6.46
C GLU A 74 -2.98 -5.69 -6.11
N VAL A 75 -2.27 -4.70 -5.54
CA VAL A 75 -2.82 -3.38 -5.28
C VAL A 75 -1.84 -2.34 -5.82
N ASN A 76 -2.25 -1.62 -6.86
CA ASN A 76 -1.50 -0.50 -7.40
C ASN A 76 -1.94 0.80 -6.72
N LEU A 77 -0.97 1.64 -6.38
CA LEU A 77 -1.19 2.86 -5.63
C LEU A 77 -0.56 4.04 -6.34
N THR A 78 -1.37 5.06 -6.60
CA THR A 78 -0.90 6.34 -7.16
C THR A 78 -1.25 7.44 -6.18
N GLY A 79 -0.24 8.16 -5.69
CA GLY A 79 -0.43 9.27 -4.75
C GLY A 79 0.09 10.58 -5.33
N ASN A 80 -0.78 11.58 -5.45
CA ASN A 80 -0.38 12.94 -5.81
C ASN A 80 0.12 13.69 -4.57
N VAL A 81 1.20 14.43 -4.73
CA VAL A 81 1.81 15.22 -3.65
C VAL A 81 1.81 16.68 -4.08
N ARG A 82 1.34 17.58 -3.20
CA ARG A 82 1.40 19.01 -3.51
C ARG A 82 2.84 19.52 -3.51
N GLU A 83 3.12 20.53 -4.31
CA GLU A 83 4.46 21.11 -4.46
C GLU A 83 4.90 21.88 -3.20
N GLU A 84 3.97 22.59 -2.57
CA GLU A 84 4.24 23.47 -1.43
C GLU A 84 4.50 22.70 -0.13
N HIS A 85 5.44 23.22 0.67
CA HIS A 85 5.70 22.68 1.99
C HIS A 85 4.57 22.97 3.00
N PRO A 86 4.18 21.98 3.85
CA PRO A 86 4.67 20.61 3.84
C PRO A 86 4.07 19.81 2.68
N GLN A 87 4.90 19.04 1.96
CA GLN A 87 4.50 18.26 0.78
C GLN A 87 3.75 16.98 1.18
N VAL A 88 2.43 17.09 1.33
CA VAL A 88 1.53 15.99 1.72
C VAL A 88 0.87 15.34 0.51
N PHE A 89 0.39 14.11 0.69
CA PHE A 89 -0.53 13.51 -0.28
C PHE A 89 -1.85 14.28 -0.31
N THR A 90 -2.30 14.68 -1.49
CA THR A 90 -3.62 15.30 -1.70
C THR A 90 -4.65 14.24 -2.07
N ASP A 91 -4.24 13.32 -2.95
CA ASP A 91 -5.11 12.30 -3.52
C ASP A 91 -4.34 10.99 -3.61
N ILE A 92 -5.02 9.89 -3.32
CA ILE A 92 -4.52 8.54 -3.52
C ILE A 92 -5.56 7.75 -4.31
N HIS A 93 -5.15 7.14 -5.41
CA HIS A 93 -5.92 6.15 -6.15
C HIS A 93 -5.44 4.74 -5.80
N VAL A 94 -6.38 3.87 -5.43
CA VAL A 94 -6.13 2.46 -5.11
C VAL A 94 -6.77 1.59 -6.19
N GLU A 95 -5.96 0.95 -7.02
CA GLU A 95 -6.45 0.00 -8.01
C GLU A 95 -6.21 -1.43 -7.53
N TYR A 96 -7.29 -2.20 -7.41
CA TYR A 96 -7.24 -3.61 -7.04
C TYR A 96 -7.22 -4.50 -8.29
N VAL A 97 -6.25 -5.39 -8.39
CA VAL A 97 -6.12 -6.32 -9.52
C VAL A 97 -6.27 -7.75 -9.02
N PHE A 98 -7.33 -8.41 -9.46
CA PHE A 98 -7.64 -9.79 -9.08
C PHE A 98 -7.33 -10.73 -10.24
N TYR A 99 -6.61 -11.82 -9.98
CA TYR A 99 -6.29 -12.81 -10.99
C TYR A 99 -7.04 -14.10 -10.69
N GLY A 100 -7.73 -14.66 -11.68
CA GLY A 100 -8.36 -15.97 -11.57
C GLY A 100 -9.51 -16.18 -12.54
N LYS A 101 -9.97 -17.43 -12.64
CA LYS A 101 -11.13 -17.79 -13.46
C LYS A 101 -12.41 -17.78 -12.63
N ASN A 102 -13.52 -17.36 -13.23
CA ASN A 102 -14.85 -17.38 -12.59
C ASN A 102 -14.94 -16.59 -11.27
N ILE A 103 -14.18 -15.49 -11.14
CA ILE A 103 -14.31 -14.57 -10.01
C ILE A 103 -15.62 -13.80 -10.16
N ASN A 104 -16.48 -13.85 -9.14
CA ASN A 104 -17.73 -13.10 -9.11
C ASN A 104 -17.46 -11.62 -8.76
N PRO A 105 -17.76 -10.66 -9.67
CA PRO A 105 -17.52 -9.24 -9.41
C PRO A 105 -18.23 -8.71 -8.16
N ALA A 106 -19.43 -9.19 -7.87
CA ALA A 106 -20.18 -8.74 -6.68
C ALA A 106 -19.47 -9.10 -5.37
N GLU A 107 -18.69 -10.20 -5.35
CA GLU A 107 -17.92 -10.59 -4.17
C GLU A 107 -16.66 -9.76 -4.00
N VAL A 108 -16.03 -9.38 -5.11
CA VAL A 108 -14.90 -8.43 -5.16
C VAL A 108 -15.35 -7.06 -4.67
N GLU A 109 -16.41 -6.51 -5.25
CA GLU A 109 -16.97 -5.21 -4.85
C GLU A 109 -17.30 -5.20 -3.37
N ARG A 110 -17.95 -6.25 -2.88
CA ARG A 110 -18.30 -6.35 -1.46
C ARG A 110 -17.07 -6.42 -0.55
N ALA A 111 -16.00 -7.09 -0.97
CA ALA A 111 -14.76 -7.16 -0.21
C ALA A 111 -14.05 -5.80 -0.14
N ILE A 112 -13.98 -5.08 -1.27
CA ILE A 112 -13.41 -3.73 -1.34
C ILE A 112 -14.22 -2.75 -0.50
N GLU A 113 -15.54 -2.78 -0.61
CA GLU A 113 -16.45 -1.94 0.19
C GLU A 113 -16.22 -2.16 1.69
N LEU A 114 -16.15 -3.42 2.15
CA LEU A 114 -15.88 -3.74 3.55
C LEU A 114 -14.52 -3.23 4.02
N SER A 115 -13.47 -3.41 3.22
CA SER A 115 -12.14 -2.90 3.53
C SER A 115 -12.17 -1.37 3.67
N THR A 116 -12.69 -0.68 2.66
CA THR A 116 -12.66 0.80 2.56
C THR A 116 -13.56 1.50 3.57
N THR A 117 -14.69 0.91 3.96
CA THR A 117 -15.67 1.55 4.84
C THR A 117 -15.55 1.11 6.30
N LYS A 118 -15.09 -0.12 6.56
CA LYS A 118 -15.21 -0.73 7.90
C LYS A 118 -13.88 -1.16 8.52
N TYR A 119 -12.94 -1.69 7.74
CA TYR A 119 -11.79 -2.41 8.32
C TYR A 119 -10.44 -1.71 8.17
N CYS A 120 -10.15 -1.06 7.03
CA CYS A 120 -8.84 -0.52 6.73
C CYS A 120 -8.53 0.69 7.62
N ALA A 121 -7.84 0.44 8.73
CA ALA A 121 -7.53 1.43 9.76
C ALA A 121 -6.69 2.59 9.21
N ILE A 122 -5.77 2.32 8.27
CA ILE A 122 -4.94 3.37 7.66
C ILE A 122 -5.80 4.31 6.82
N SER A 123 -6.67 3.78 5.94
CA SER A 123 -7.62 4.60 5.18
C SER A 123 -8.49 5.44 6.11
N ALA A 124 -9.01 4.84 7.18
CA ALA A 124 -9.82 5.55 8.17
C ALA A 124 -9.08 6.70 8.88
N MET A 125 -7.78 6.55 9.13
CA MET A 125 -6.96 7.60 9.76
C MET A 125 -6.67 8.77 8.81
N ILE A 126 -6.39 8.51 7.53
CA ILE A 126 -5.91 9.55 6.61
C ILE A 126 -7.00 10.19 5.75
N ARG A 127 -8.18 9.57 5.61
CA ARG A 127 -9.28 10.09 4.77
C ARG A 127 -9.80 11.47 5.17
N ALA A 128 -9.46 11.95 6.37
CA ALA A 128 -9.82 13.30 6.82
C ALA A 128 -9.02 14.39 6.07
N THR A 129 -7.88 14.03 5.48
CA THR A 129 -6.96 14.98 4.84
C THR A 129 -6.55 14.58 3.43
N VAL A 130 -6.81 13.34 3.02
CA VAL A 130 -6.45 12.79 1.71
C VAL A 130 -7.68 12.24 1.03
N THR A 131 -7.94 12.65 -0.21
CA THR A 131 -8.99 12.03 -1.04
C THR A 131 -8.55 10.64 -1.45
N ILE A 132 -9.32 9.61 -1.10
CA ILE A 132 -9.02 8.23 -1.49
C ILE A 132 -10.08 7.77 -2.48
N THR A 133 -9.66 7.41 -3.68
CA THR A 133 -10.50 6.78 -4.72
C THR A 133 -10.04 5.36 -4.97
N HIS A 134 -10.92 4.54 -5.54
CA HIS A 134 -10.53 3.18 -5.92
C HIS A 134 -11.19 2.71 -7.21
N SER A 135 -10.54 1.75 -7.86
CA SER A 135 -11.02 1.01 -9.01
C SER A 135 -10.63 -0.46 -8.87
N TYR A 136 -11.19 -1.34 -9.69
CA TYR A 136 -10.73 -2.72 -9.75
C TYR A 136 -10.83 -3.29 -11.16
N ARG A 137 -10.02 -4.32 -11.42
CA ARG A 137 -10.16 -5.18 -12.60
C ARG A 137 -9.90 -6.65 -12.25
N ILE A 138 -10.48 -7.54 -13.06
CA ILE A 138 -10.32 -8.98 -12.95
C ILE A 138 -9.60 -9.46 -14.21
N GLU A 139 -8.44 -10.09 -14.02
CA GLU A 139 -7.59 -10.60 -15.07
C GLU A 139 -7.64 -12.13 -15.10
N HIS A 140 -7.63 -12.71 -16.30
CA HIS A 140 -7.44 -14.14 -16.48
C HIS A 140 -5.97 -14.42 -16.74
N PRO A 141 -5.31 -15.24 -15.91
CA PRO A 141 -3.88 -15.47 -16.08
C PRO A 141 -3.64 -16.33 -17.32
N GLU A 142 -3.25 -15.71 -18.44
CA GLU A 142 -2.45 -16.40 -19.46
C GLU A 142 -0.94 -16.23 -19.23
N LYS A 143 -0.52 -15.32 -18.35
CA LYS A 143 0.80 -15.24 -17.71
C LYS A 143 0.70 -14.17 -16.62
N ILE A 144 1.00 -14.50 -15.36
CA ILE A 144 1.39 -13.48 -14.38
C ILE A 144 2.77 -13.00 -14.84
N GLN A 145 2.79 -12.04 -15.76
CA GLN A 145 3.98 -11.23 -15.98
C GLN A 145 4.00 -10.27 -14.80
N VAL A 146 4.91 -10.53 -13.85
CA VAL A 146 5.40 -9.44 -13.00
C VAL A 146 5.85 -8.37 -13.99
N ASN A 147 5.10 -7.28 -14.09
CA ASN A 147 5.49 -6.16 -14.94
C ASN A 147 6.82 -5.62 -14.38
N GLN A 148 7.93 -6.14 -14.90
CA GLN A 148 9.18 -5.39 -14.98
C GLN A 148 8.95 -4.27 -16.00
N GLY A 149 8.16 -3.29 -15.60
CA GLY A 149 7.63 -2.26 -16.49
C GLY A 149 7.28 -1.02 -15.68
N ALA A 150 8.33 -0.24 -15.38
CA ALA A 150 8.27 1.16 -14.97
C ALA A 150 7.63 1.48 -13.60
N VAL A 151 8.27 1.03 -12.52
CA VAL A 151 8.65 2.06 -11.53
C VAL A 151 9.71 2.88 -12.25
N LEU A 152 9.35 4.05 -12.79
CA LEU A 152 10.34 4.99 -13.33
C LEU A 152 11.18 5.45 -12.13
N ILE A 153 12.22 4.70 -11.85
CA ILE A 153 13.35 5.12 -11.04
C ILE A 153 14.16 6.04 -11.97
N GLY A 154 13.82 7.32 -11.93
CA GLY A 154 14.59 8.42 -12.51
C GLY A 154 15.02 9.36 -11.40
#